data_AF-A0A397JEU3-F1
#
_entry.id   AF-A0A397JEU3-F1
#
_cell.length_a   1.000
_cell.length_b   1.000
_cell.length_c   1.000
_cell.angle_alpha   90.00
_cell.angle_beta   90.00
_cell.angle_gamma   90.00
#
_symmetry.space_group_name_H-M   'P 1'
#
loop_
_entity.id
_entity.type
_entity.pdbx_description
1 polymer ?
#
loop_
_entity_poly.entity_id
_entity_poly.type
_entity_poly.pdbx_seq_one_letter_code
_entity_poly.pdbx_strand_id
1 'polypeptide(L)'
;MNNFNTLLANINRNNIYPPPEIEEVLNFFNSKKPMRDHERCHAYRILGYSVAKECRRIGEFDPILIRKVADHLWNTSTSQEKAEYVNLAQRVVLLYDKNYTVSIKNEIYLGNRFPLPSKF
;
A
#
# COMPACT_ATOMS: atom_id res chain seq x y z
N MET A 1 -30.86 -2.84 5.58
CA MET A 1 -30.53 -1.40 5.50
C MET A 1 -29.15 -1.27 4.86
N ASN A 2 -29.02 -0.43 3.84
CA ASN A 2 -27.85 -0.36 2.97
C ASN A 2 -26.63 0.28 3.68
N ASN A 3 -25.88 -0.51 4.46
CA ASN A 3 -24.68 -0.07 5.18
C ASN A 3 -23.66 0.60 4.25
N PHE A 4 -23.53 0.11 3.00
CA PHE A 4 -22.57 0.64 2.03
C PHE A 4 -22.77 2.13 1.69
N ASN A 5 -24.00 2.58 1.38
CA ASN A 5 -24.24 3.96 0.97
C ASN A 5 -24.05 4.93 2.14
N THR A 6 -24.48 4.53 3.34
CA THR A 6 -24.26 5.30 4.57
C THR A 6 -22.78 5.42 4.88
N LEU A 7 -22.03 4.32 4.77
CA LEU A 7 -20.58 4.32 4.96
C LEU A 7 -19.88 5.25 3.96
N LEU A 8 -20.27 5.19 2.68
CA LEU A 8 -19.70 6.03 1.64
C LEU A 8 -19.94 7.53 1.90
N ALA A 9 -21.12 7.90 2.39
CA ALA A 9 -21.46 9.28 2.73
C ALA A 9 -20.69 9.81 3.94
N ASN A 10 -20.29 8.94 4.87
CA ASN A 10 -19.59 9.31 6.10
C ASN A 10 -18.06 9.35 5.95
N ILE A 11 -17.53 8.82 4.85
CA ILE A 11 -16.08 8.81 4.60
C ILE A 11 -15.60 10.23 4.27
N ASN A 12 -14.58 10.67 5.00
CA ASN A 12 -13.90 11.89 4.66
C ASN A 12 -12.82 11.64 3.59
N ARG A 13 -13.11 12.05 2.36
CA ARG A 13 -12.18 11.92 1.22
C ARG A 13 -10.83 12.61 1.46
N ASN A 14 -10.80 13.69 2.26
CA ASN A 14 -9.56 14.42 2.60
C ASN A 14 -8.62 13.62 3.53
N ASN A 15 -9.10 12.54 4.15
CA ASN A 15 -8.26 11.60 4.91
C ASN A 15 -7.72 10.46 4.03
N ILE A 16 -8.13 10.41 2.76
CA ILE A 16 -7.76 9.39 1.78
C ILE A 16 -6.92 10.01 0.65
N TYR A 17 -7.15 11.27 0.29
CA TYR A 17 -6.34 12.01 -0.67
C TYR A 17 -5.81 13.27 0.00
N PRO A 18 -4.49 13.55 -0.06
CA PRO A 18 -3.46 12.79 -0.76
C PRO A 18 -3.13 11.44 -0.09
N PRO A 19 -2.32 10.58 -0.74
CA PRO A 19 -1.80 9.36 -0.13
C PRO A 19 -1.03 9.63 1.19
N PRO A 20 -0.95 8.65 2.09
CA PRO A 20 -0.18 8.76 3.34
C PRO A 20 1.32 8.85 3.07
N GLU A 21 2.07 9.24 4.11
CA GLU A 21 3.52 9.35 4.05
C GLU A 21 4.21 8.01 3.78
N ILE A 22 5.37 8.08 3.11
CA ILE A 22 6.06 6.89 2.63
C ILE A 22 6.55 5.99 3.78
N GLU A 23 6.97 6.57 4.90
CA GLU A 23 7.41 5.86 6.10
C GLU A 23 6.25 5.06 6.71
N GLU A 24 5.04 5.62 6.73
CA GLU A 24 3.83 4.95 7.21
C GLU A 24 3.52 3.71 6.35
N VAL A 25 3.59 3.88 5.03
CA VAL A 25 3.35 2.81 4.06
C VAL A 25 4.41 1.70 4.17
N LEU A 26 5.69 2.07 4.29
CA LEU A 26 6.78 1.11 4.50
C LEU A 26 6.59 0.30 5.79
N ASN A 27 6.24 0.97 6.89
CA ASN A 27 5.96 0.29 8.17
C ASN A 27 4.78 -0.69 8.04
N PHE A 28 3.72 -0.29 7.34
CA PHE A 28 2.59 -1.17 7.06
C PHE A 28 3.01 -2.42 6.28
N PHE A 29 3.80 -2.27 5.21
CA PHE A 29 4.25 -3.42 4.42
C PHE A 29 5.26 -4.30 5.16
N ASN A 30 6.18 -3.71 5.93
CA ASN A 30 7.15 -4.45 6.77
C ASN A 30 6.48 -5.25 7.89
N SER A 31 5.33 -4.78 8.41
CA SER A 31 4.56 -5.51 9.43
C SER A 31 3.90 -6.79 8.90
N LYS A 32 3.81 -6.95 7.57
CA LYS A 32 3.30 -8.17 6.94
C LYS A 32 4.46 -9.13 6.69
N LYS A 33 4.21 -10.44 6.81
CA LYS A 33 5.21 -11.49 6.46
C LYS A 33 5.89 -11.11 5.14
N PRO A 34 7.23 -11.29 5.02
CA PRO A 34 8.01 -10.79 3.89
C PRO A 34 7.31 -11.19 2.60
N MET A 35 6.83 -10.17 1.88
CA MET A 35 6.15 -10.37 0.61
C MET A 35 7.22 -10.92 -0.33
N ARG A 36 7.18 -12.23 -0.57
CA ARG A 36 8.18 -12.93 -1.40
C ARG A 36 8.22 -12.43 -2.84
N ASP A 37 7.22 -11.65 -3.25
CA ASP A 37 7.16 -11.02 -4.56
C ASP A 37 7.25 -9.51 -4.41
N HIS A 38 8.33 -8.93 -4.96
CA HIS A 38 8.52 -7.49 -5.20
C HIS A 38 7.42 -6.89 -6.10
N GLU A 39 6.46 -7.70 -6.56
CA GLU A 39 5.32 -7.31 -7.40
C GLU A 39 4.19 -6.59 -6.66
N ARG A 40 4.12 -6.54 -5.32
CA ARG A 40 2.81 -6.34 -4.65
C ARG A 40 2.52 -4.98 -4.00
N CYS A 41 3.44 -4.01 -4.05
CA CYS A 41 3.13 -2.63 -3.68
C CYS A 41 2.44 -1.92 -4.85
N HIS A 42 1.15 -2.16 -5.01
CA HIS A 42 0.34 -1.46 -6.01
C HIS A 42 -0.32 -0.21 -5.40
N ALA A 43 -0.47 0.84 -6.21
CA ALA A 43 -1.23 2.04 -5.88
C ALA A 43 -2.57 1.73 -5.18
N TYR A 44 -3.30 0.75 -5.72
CA TYR A 44 -4.57 0.29 -5.15
C TYR A 44 -4.44 -0.28 -3.73
N ARG A 45 -3.35 -1.00 -3.41
CA ARG A 45 -3.14 -1.51 -2.04
C ARG A 45 -2.92 -0.39 -1.04
N ILE A 46 -2.18 0.64 -1.44
CA ILE A 46 -1.94 1.82 -0.60
C ILE A 46 -3.26 2.57 -0.39
N LEU A 47 -4.06 2.75 -1.45
CA LEU A 47 -5.41 3.31 -1.30
C LEU A 47 -6.26 2.46 -0.33
N GLY A 48 -6.25 1.14 -0.49
CA GLY A 48 -6.97 0.22 0.39
C GLY A 48 -6.57 0.35 1.85
N TYR A 49 -5.29 0.63 2.12
CA TYR A 49 -4.80 0.96 3.46
C TYR A 49 -5.41 2.27 3.98
N SER A 50 -5.35 3.36 3.22
CA SER A 50 -5.94 4.66 3.60
C SER A 50 -7.44 4.57 3.86
N VAL A 51 -8.16 3.86 2.99
CA VAL A 51 -9.60 3.61 3.13
C VAL A 51 -9.89 2.81 4.39
N ALA A 52 -9.15 1.73 4.64
CA ALA A 52 -9.32 0.93 5.85
C ALA A 52 -9.02 1.74 7.13
N LYS A 53 -8.03 2.63 7.10
CA LYS A 53 -7.71 3.54 8.20
C LYS A 53 -8.86 4.50 8.48
N GLU A 54 -9.43 5.10 7.44
CA GLU A 54 -10.58 6.01 7.57
C GLU A 54 -11.86 5.30 8.02
N CYS A 55 -12.17 4.13 7.45
CA CYS A 55 -13.34 3.34 7.88
C CYS A 55 -13.23 2.95 9.35
N ARG A 56 -12.05 2.53 9.82
CA ARG A 56 -11.82 2.21 11.24
C ARG A 56 -11.98 3.43 12.14
N ARG A 57 -11.57 4.62 11.69
CA ARG A 57 -11.73 5.89 12.43
C ARG A 57 -13.20 6.20 12.71
N ILE A 58 -14.10 5.87 11.78
CA ILE A 58 -15.56 6.06 11.93
C ILE A 58 -16.27 4.83 12.50
N GLY A 59 -15.53 3.82 12.96
CA GLY A 59 -16.07 2.65 13.65
C GLY A 59 -16.50 1.48 12.75
N GLU A 60 -16.14 1.49 11.46
CA GLU A 60 -16.40 0.37 10.55
C GLU A 60 -15.19 -0.55 10.43
N PHE A 61 -15.42 -1.86 10.62
CA PHE A 61 -14.40 -2.89 10.66
C PHE A 61 -14.69 -4.08 9.72
N ASP A 62 -15.87 -4.14 9.09
CA ASP A 62 -16.24 -5.18 8.14
C ASP A 62 -15.30 -5.13 6.91
N PRO A 63 -14.44 -6.15 6.72
CA PRO A 63 -13.49 -6.16 5.62
C PRO A 63 -14.16 -6.20 4.24
N ILE A 64 -15.38 -6.77 4.14
CA ILE A 64 -16.12 -6.86 2.88
C ILE A 64 -16.62 -5.46 2.49
N LEU A 65 -17.15 -4.70 3.44
CA LEU A 65 -17.62 -3.33 3.19
C LEU A 65 -16.47 -2.37 2.91
N ILE A 66 -15.39 -2.44 3.69
CA ILE A 66 -14.17 -1.65 3.45
C ILE A 66 -13.63 -1.91 2.04
N ARG A 67 -13.61 -3.17 1.60
CA ARG A 67 -13.18 -3.52 0.25
C ARG A 67 -14.07 -2.90 -0.83
N LYS A 68 -15.40 -3.01 -0.67
CA LYS A 68 -16.36 -2.40 -1.61
C LYS A 68 -16.19 -0.88 -1.70
N VAL A 69 -15.90 -0.23 -0.56
CA VAL A 69 -15.63 1.20 -0.52
C VAL A 69 -14.35 1.52 -1.28
N ALA A 70 -13.28 0.77 -1.04
CA ALA A 70 -12.01 0.98 -1.74
C ALA A 70 -12.17 0.80 -3.27
N ASP A 71 -12.92 -0.22 -3.70
CA ASP A 71 -13.22 -0.44 -5.12
C ASP A 71 -14.03 0.72 -5.71
N HIS A 72 -15.05 1.20 -5.00
CA HIS A 72 -15.85 2.35 -5.44
C HIS A 72 -15.01 3.64 -5.53
N LEU A 73 -14.21 3.93 -4.50
CA LEU A 73 -13.36 5.11 -4.47
C LEU A 73 -12.29 5.04 -5.56
N TRP A 74 -11.64 3.89 -5.77
CA TRP A 74 -10.69 3.72 -6.86
C TRP A 74 -11.33 3.96 -8.23
N ASN A 75 -12.51 3.41 -8.48
CA ASN A 75 -13.20 3.58 -9.76
C ASN A 75 -13.69 5.01 -10.00
N THR A 76 -14.03 5.74 -8.93
CA THR A 76 -14.47 7.15 -8.99
C THR A 76 -13.34 8.16 -8.80
N SER A 77 -12.12 7.72 -8.53
CA SER A 77 -10.95 8.60 -8.40
C SER A 77 -10.59 9.21 -9.74
N THR A 78 -10.22 10.49 -9.72
CA THR A 78 -9.63 11.20 -10.85
C THR A 78 -8.28 10.58 -11.23
N SER A 79 -7.84 10.83 -12.47
CA SER A 79 -6.52 10.39 -12.94
C SER A 79 -5.39 10.98 -12.09
N GLN A 80 -5.56 12.22 -11.59
CA GLN A 80 -4.57 12.88 -10.74
C GLN A 80 -4.43 12.19 -9.39
N GLU A 81 -5.55 11.94 -8.69
CA GLU A 81 -5.56 11.20 -7.43
C GLU A 81 -4.91 9.82 -7.57
N LYS A 82 -5.20 9.10 -8.67
CA LYS A 82 -4.56 7.80 -8.96
C LYS A 82 -3.06 7.96 -9.20
N ALA A 83 -2.63 8.99 -9.91
CA ALA A 83 -1.23 9.23 -10.22
C ALA A 83 -0.39 9.45 -8.96
N GLU A 84 -0.92 10.12 -7.94
CA GLU A 84 -0.23 10.30 -6.66
C GLU A 84 -0.01 8.97 -5.94
N TYR A 85 -1.03 8.10 -5.90
CA TYR A 85 -0.90 6.75 -5.35
C TYR A 85 0.08 5.88 -6.15
N VAL A 86 0.11 6.01 -7.48
CA VAL A 86 1.08 5.33 -8.35
C VAL A 86 2.50 5.82 -8.09
N ASN A 87 2.70 7.13 -7.96
CA ASN A 87 4.01 7.72 -7.64
C ASN A 87 4.53 7.20 -6.29
N LEU A 88 3.67 7.19 -5.27
CA LEU A 88 4.05 6.66 -3.96
C LEU A 88 4.41 5.17 -4.03
N ALA A 89 3.60 4.36 -4.73
CA ALA A 89 3.89 2.94 -4.92
C ALA A 89 5.26 2.71 -5.59
N GLN A 90 5.58 3.48 -6.64
CA GLN A 90 6.89 3.42 -7.30
C GLN A 90 8.03 3.78 -6.35
N ARG A 91 7.88 4.85 -5.55
CA ARG A 91 8.89 5.25 -4.56
C ARG A 91 9.12 4.15 -3.51
N VAL A 92 8.05 3.51 -3.04
CA VAL A 92 8.14 2.39 -2.09
C VAL A 92 8.91 1.21 -2.69
N VAL A 93 8.59 0.81 -3.93
CA VAL A 93 9.31 -0.26 -4.65
C VAL A 93 10.80 0.07 -4.78
N LEU A 94 11.13 1.29 -5.22
CA LEU A 94 12.52 1.73 -5.35
C LEU A 94 13.29 1.69 -4.01
N LEU A 95 12.64 1.96 -2.89
CA LEU A 95 13.28 1.87 -1.57
C LEU A 95 13.52 0.43 -1.15
N TYR A 96 12.59 -0.49 -1.43
CA TYR A 96 12.82 -1.93 -1.21
C TYR A 96 13.98 -2.46 -2.05
N ASP A 97 14.02 -2.12 -3.34
CA ASP A 97 15.11 -2.55 -4.23
C ASP A 97 16.47 -1.97 -3.80
N LYS A 98 16.50 -0.71 -3.36
CA LYS A 98 17.71 -0.09 -2.80
C LYS A 98 18.16 -0.78 -1.53
N ASN A 99 17.26 -1.02 -0.58
CA ASN A 99 17.58 -1.69 0.68
C ASN A 99 18.08 -3.12 0.45
N TYR A 100 17.47 -3.84 -0.49
CA TYR A 100 17.92 -5.17 -0.93
C TYR A 100 19.30 -5.12 -1.63
N THR A 101 19.54 -4.10 -2.46
CA THR A 101 20.86 -3.93 -3.10
C THR A 101 21.94 -3.60 -2.08
N VAL A 102 21.64 -2.78 -1.07
CA VAL A 102 22.55 -2.44 0.03
C VAL A 102 22.82 -3.67 0.90
N SER A 103 21.79 -4.47 1.22
CA SER A 103 21.98 -5.70 2.00
C SER A 103 22.86 -6.70 1.26
N ILE A 104 22.63 -6.95 -0.04
CA ILE A 104 23.49 -7.82 -0.85
C ILE A 104 24.92 -7.30 -0.89
N LYS A 105 25.13 -6.00 -1.11
CA LYS A 105 26.48 -5.43 -1.13
C LYS A 105 27.18 -5.64 0.20
N ASN A 106 26.51 -5.32 1.31
CA ASN A 106 27.07 -5.52 2.65
C ASN A 106 27.37 -6.99 2.94
N GLU A 107 26.53 -7.93 2.50
CA GLU A 107 26.77 -9.37 2.64
C GLU A 107 27.91 -9.90 1.77
N ILE A 108 28.07 -9.39 0.53
CA ILE A 108 29.23 -9.70 -0.33
C ILE A 108 30.52 -9.19 0.31
N TYR A 109 30.51 -7.97 0.85
CA TYR A 109 31.67 -7.41 1.57
C TYR A 109 31.98 -8.20 2.86
N LEU A 110 30.99 -8.86 3.47
CA LEU A 110 31.14 -9.65 4.69
C LEU A 110 31.27 -11.17 4.46
N GLY A 111 31.32 -11.63 3.20
CA GLY A 111 31.72 -13.00 2.83
C GLY A 111 30.65 -14.11 2.92
N ASN A 112 29.38 -13.80 3.17
CA ASN A 112 28.33 -14.82 3.31
C ASN A 112 27.57 -15.01 1.98
N ARG A 113 27.74 -16.17 1.31
CA ARG A 113 27.06 -16.54 0.05
C ARG A 113 25.76 -17.31 0.32
N PHE A 114 24.60 -16.74 -0.04
CA PHE A 114 23.42 -17.53 -0.44
C PHE A 114 23.26 -17.47 -1.97
N PRO A 115 22.69 -18.51 -2.61
CA PRO A 115 22.53 -18.55 -4.05
C PRO A 115 21.56 -17.46 -4.52
N LEU A 116 21.99 -16.72 -5.56
CA LEU A 116 21.20 -15.70 -6.22
C LEU A 116 19.84 -16.29 -6.67
N PRO A 117 18.72 -15.56 -6.53
CA PRO A 117 17.46 -16.00 -7.11
C PRO A 117 17.59 -16.08 -8.62
N SER A 118 17.23 -17.23 -9.22
CA SER A 118 17.22 -17.39 -10.67
C SER A 118 16.21 -16.42 -11.26
N LYS A 119 16.70 -15.57 -12.16
CA LYS A 119 15.85 -14.70 -12.99
C LYS A 119 14.82 -15.57 -13.73
N PHE A 120 13.55 -15.22 -13.61
CA PHE A 120 12.50 -15.53 -14.57
C PHE A 120 11.97 -14.21 -15.12
#